data_AF-A0A836XGJ0-F1
#
_entry.id   AF-A0A836XGJ0-F1
#
_cell.length_a   1.000
_cell.length_b   1.000
_cell.length_c   1.000
_cell.angle_alpha   90.00
_cell.angle_beta   90.00
_cell.angle_gamma   90.00
#
_symmetry.space_group_name_H-M   'P 1'
#
loop_
_entity.id
_entity.type
_entity.pdbx_description
1 polymer ?
#
loop_
_entity_poly.entity_id
_entity_poly.type
_entity_poly.pdbx_seq_one_letter_code
_entity_poly.pdbx_strand_id
1 'polypeptide(L)' 'MRAWLMVDKPAKQLQNYFEATVELMKILACVCGHAHLNQFRADDLTTYKRDSAHLTGVNYAGVVLL' A
#
# COMPACT_ATOMS: atom_id res chain seq x y z
N MET A 1 30.50 -13.31 16.18
CA MET A 1 30.91 -11.90 15.92
C MET A 1 29.70 -11.00 16.11
N ARG A 2 29.62 -10.21 17.20
CA ARG A 2 28.81 -8.99 17.20
C ARG A 2 29.76 -7.86 16.87
N ALA A 3 29.86 -7.55 15.58
CA ALA A 3 30.51 -6.31 15.16
C ALA A 3 29.81 -5.14 15.86
N TRP A 4 30.55 -4.08 16.17
CA TRP A 4 29.98 -2.85 16.73
C TRP A 4 28.87 -2.37 15.79
N LEU A 5 27.61 -2.55 16.21
CA LEU A 5 26.46 -2.13 15.43
C LEU A 5 26.44 -0.60 15.51
N MET A 6 26.86 0.07 14.44
CA MET A 6 26.65 1.51 14.30
C MET A 6 25.14 1.72 14.16
N VAL A 7 24.45 2.02 15.25
CA VAL A 7 22.97 2.08 15.32
C VAL A 7 22.42 3.30 14.59
N ASP A 8 23.17 4.40 14.53
CA ASP A 8 22.68 5.67 13.99
C ASP A 8 22.36 5.61 12.48
N LYS A 9 23.25 4.97 11.70
CA LYS A 9 23.07 4.83 10.25
C LYS A 9 21.82 4.01 9.87
N PRO A 10 21.62 2.78 10.36
CA PRO A 10 20.41 2.00 10.06
C PRO A 10 19.15 2.65 10.65
N ALA A 11 19.23 3.34 11.81
CA ALA A 11 18.11 4.09 12.34
C ALA A 11 17.65 5.20 11.38
N LYS A 12 18.59 5.97 10.83
CA LYS A 12 18.28 7.00 9.81
C LYS A 12 17.73 6.42 8.52
N GLN A 13 18.25 5.28 8.08
CA GLN A 13 17.72 4.58 6.89
C GLN A 13 16.28 4.11 7.10
N LEU A 14 15.98 3.58 8.29
CA LEU A 14 14.63 3.15 8.65
C LEU A 14 13.66 4.33 8.74
N GLN A 15 14.10 5.46 9.31
CA GLN A 15 13.32 6.70 9.31
C GLN A 15 12.96 7.12 7.88
N ASN A 16 13.95 7.23 7.00
CA ASN A 16 13.74 7.62 5.61
C ASN A 16 12.79 6.66 4.87
N TYR A 17 12.88 5.35 5.16
CA TYR A 17 11.98 4.35 4.59
C TYR A 17 10.53 4.58 5.01
N PHE A 18 10.28 4.82 6.30
CA PHE A 18 8.93 5.09 6.79
C PHE A 18 8.39 6.42 6.28
N GLU A 19 9.21 7.47 6.24
CA GLU A 19 8.81 8.77 5.67
C GLU A 19 8.42 8.63 4.19
N ALA A 20 9.25 7.99 3.37
CA ALA A 20 8.93 7.74 1.96
C ALA A 20 7.67 6.88 1.79
N THR A 21 7.48 5.87 2.63
CA THR A 21 6.29 5.01 2.62
C THR A 21 5.02 5.82 2.91
N VAL A 22 5.07 6.71 3.90
CA VAL A 22 3.94 7.58 4.26
C VAL A 22 3.59 8.54 3.12
N GLU A 23 4.59 9.12 2.44
CA GLU A 23 4.34 9.99 1.28
C GLU A 23 3.65 9.23 0.12
N LEU A 24 4.08 8.01 -0.17
CA LEU A 24 3.42 7.17 -1.18
C LEU A 24 1.97 6.84 -0.77
N MET A 25 1.74 6.52 0.50
CA MET A 25 0.39 6.24 1.01
C MET A 25 -0.53 7.45 0.90
N LYS A 26 -0.03 8.68 1.13
CA LYS A 26 -0.82 9.92 0.97
C LYS A 26 -1.26 10.13 -0.48
N ILE A 27 -0.37 9.84 -1.44
CA ILE A 27 -0.70 9.91 -2.87
C ILE A 27 -1.80 8.91 -3.20
N LEU A 28 -1.71 7.68 -2.69
CA LEU A 28 -2.74 6.65 -2.90
C LEU A 28 -4.11 7.10 -2.36
N ALA A 29 -4.15 7.67 -1.15
CA ALA A 29 -5.41 8.17 -0.59
C ALA A 29 -6.03 9.26 -1.48
N CYS A 30 -5.21 10.20 -1.97
CA CYS A 30 -5.67 11.24 -2.88
C CYS A 30 -6.25 10.69 -4.20
N VAL A 31 -5.57 9.70 -4.80
CA VAL A 31 -6.05 9.06 -6.05
C VAL A 31 -7.39 8.33 -5.84
N CYS A 32 -7.60 7.76 -4.65
CA CYS A 32 -8.87 7.14 -4.26
C CYS A 32 -9.96 8.16 -3.83
N GLY A 33 -9.66 9.47 -3.81
CA GLY A 33 -10.60 10.51 -3.39
C GLY A 33 -10.70 10.72 -1.87
N HIS A 34 -9.74 10.19 -1.11
CA HIS A 34 -9.66 10.27 0.34
C HIS A 34 -8.70 11.37 0.83
N ALA A 35 -9.06 12.03 1.91
CA ALA A 35 -8.21 13.02 2.60
C ALA A 35 -7.26 12.39 3.63
N HIS A 36 -7.60 11.19 4.13
CA HIS A 36 -6.84 10.49 5.17
C HIS A 36 -6.70 8.99 4.85
N LEU A 37 -5.58 8.38 5.28
CA LEU A 37 -5.31 6.95 5.08
C LEU A 37 -6.35 6.04 5.74
N ASN A 38 -6.94 6.46 6.85
CA ASN A 38 -7.96 5.69 7.56
C ASN A 38 -9.32 5.65 6.85
N GLN A 39 -9.46 6.37 5.73
CA GLN A 39 -10.67 6.39 4.91
C GLN A 39 -10.65 5.32 3.81
N PHE A 40 -9.54 4.58 3.64
CA PHE A 40 -9.52 3.44 2.72
C PHE A 40 -10.60 2.43 3.08
N ARG A 41 -11.31 1.97 2.04
CA ARG A 41 -12.39 0.99 2.11
C ARG A 41 -12.10 -0.16 1.16
N ALA A 42 -12.81 -1.27 1.34
CA ALA A 42 -12.74 -2.40 0.42
C ALA A 42 -13.11 -2.00 -1.02
N ASP A 43 -13.94 -0.97 -1.19
CA ASP A 43 -14.37 -0.45 -2.48
C ASP A 43 -13.22 0.19 -3.29
N ASP A 44 -12.13 0.61 -2.63
CA ASP A 44 -10.93 1.17 -3.29
C ASP A 44 -10.04 0.07 -3.89
N LEU A 45 -10.26 -1.19 -3.49
CA LEU A 45 -9.48 -2.33 -3.97
C LEU A 45 -10.05 -2.83 -5.29
N THR A 46 -9.14 -3.16 -6.20
CA THR A 46 -9.46 -3.89 -7.41
C THR A 46 -8.43 -4.99 -7.65
N THR A 47 -8.82 -6.05 -8.36
CA THR A 47 -7.93 -7.16 -8.69
C THR A 47 -8.12 -7.57 -10.15
N TYR A 48 -7.01 -7.94 -10.81
CA TYR A 48 -7.04 -8.53 -12.15
C TYR A 48 -7.13 -10.06 -12.12
N LYS A 49 -7.04 -10.68 -10.94
CA LYS A 49 -7.12 -12.14 -10.77
C LYS A 49 -8.57 -12.54 -10.52
N ARG A 50 -9.14 -13.35 -11.43
CA ARG A 50 -10.55 -13.79 -11.35
C ARG A 50 -10.84 -14.56 -10.08
N ASP A 51 -9.97 -15.51 -9.73
CA ASP A 51 -10.15 -16.33 -8.52
C ASP A 51 -10.13 -15.47 -7.25
N SER A 52 -9.25 -14.46 -7.18
CA SER A 52 -9.23 -13.52 -6.07
C SER A 52 -10.51 -12.70 -5.99
N ALA A 53 -11.00 -12.16 -7.12
CA ALA A 53 -12.27 -11.44 -7.15
C ALA A 53 -13.44 -12.30 -6.69
N HIS A 54 -13.49 -13.56 -7.17
CA HIS A 54 -14.55 -14.51 -6.82
C HIS A 54 -14.53 -14.89 -5.34
N LEU A 55 -13.35 -15.11 -4.77
CA LEU A 55 -13.20 -15.57 -3.38
C LEU A 55 -13.36 -14.43 -2.36
N THR A 56 -12.91 -13.21 -2.68
CA THR A 56 -12.88 -12.11 -1.70
C THR A 56 -13.97 -11.07 -1.92
N GLY A 57 -14.67 -11.09 -3.06
CA GLY A 57 -15.65 -10.07 -3.43
C GLY A 57 -15.04 -8.73 -3.84
N VAL A 58 -13.71 -8.65 -4.00
CA VAL A 58 -13.02 -7.45 -4.51
C VAL A 58 -13.34 -7.27 -6.00
N ASN A 59 -13.54 -6.01 -6.42
CA ASN A 59 -13.90 -5.69 -7.80
C ASN A 59 -12.87 -6.20 -8.82
N TYR A 60 -13.35 -6.84 -9.88
CA TYR A 60 -12.52 -7.30 -10.98
C TYR A 60 -12.23 -6.16 -11.95
N ALA A 61 -10.95 -5.85 -12.19
CA ALA A 61 -10.51 -4.78 -13.09
C ALA A 61 -10.23 -5.23 -14.54
N GLY A 62 -10.44 -6.51 -14.87
CA GLY A 62 -10.23 -7.01 -16.23
C GLY A 62 -11.42 -6.76 -17.15
N VAL A 63 -11.23 -7.04 -18.45
CA VAL A 63 -12.31 -6.93 -19.44
C VAL A 63 -13.32 -8.07 -19.24
N VAL A 64 -14.58 -7.71 -19.00
CA VAL A 64 -15.72 -8.63 -19.07
C VAL A 64 -16.38 -8.41 -20.43
N LEU A 65 -16.35 -9.42 -21.29
CA LEU A 65 -17.18 -9.41 -22.49
C LEU A 65 -18.63 -9.60 -22.03
N LEU A 66 -19.46 -8.58 -22.27
CA LEU A 66 -20.92 -8.62 -22.09
C LEU A 66 -21.56 -9.60 -23.08
#